data_AF-A0A2S6QX08-F1
#
_entry.id   AF-A0A2S6QX08-F1
#
_cell.length_a   1.000
_cell.length_b   1.000
_cell.length_c   1.000
_cell.angle_alpha   90.00
_cell.angle_beta   90.00
_cell.angle_gamma   90.00
#
_symmetry.space_group_name_H-M   'P 1'
#
loop_
_entity.id
_entity.type
_entity.pdbx_description
1 polymer ?
#
loop_
_entity_poly.entity_id
_entity_poly.type
_entity_poly.pdbx_seq_one_letter_code
_entity_poly.pdbx_strand_id
1 'polypeptide(L)'
;MLIWPRDLGDAMKYLRYLAIACAVAASGTGSALANCGAAPEPPKLPNGASAPPEEMRKALDAAGTFSIAVKNYADCLIGAAQAAEDERDRLVEAAQAVMDERNALVERWNTEAESFMARLAD
;
A
#
# COMPACT_ATOMS: atom_id res chain seq x y z
N MET A 1 -18.77 -11.80 51.33
CA MET A 1 -18.01 -12.12 50.11
C MET A 1 -18.45 -11.18 49.01
N LEU A 2 -17.69 -10.11 48.78
CA LEU A 2 -17.91 -9.15 47.69
C LEU A 2 -16.82 -9.39 46.65
N ILE A 3 -17.16 -10.07 45.56
CA ILE A 3 -16.26 -10.25 44.43
C ILE A 3 -16.46 -9.03 43.52
N TRP A 4 -15.47 -8.13 43.50
CA TRP A 4 -15.39 -7.01 42.57
C TRP A 4 -14.90 -7.50 41.20
N PRO A 5 -15.53 -7.10 40.08
CA PRO A 5 -14.97 -7.36 38.75
C PRO A 5 -13.91 -6.30 38.44
N ARG A 6 -12.63 -6.63 38.65
CA ARG A 6 -11.48 -5.92 38.09
C ARG A 6 -11.17 -6.51 36.71
N ASP A 7 -11.89 -6.12 35.64
CA ASP A 7 -11.42 -6.49 34.28
C ASP A 7 -12.03 -5.73 33.10
N LEU A 8 -12.57 -4.52 33.29
CA LEU A 8 -13.17 -3.73 32.19
C LEU A 8 -12.26 -2.59 31.66
N GLY A 9 -11.13 -2.32 32.31
CA GLY A 9 -10.26 -1.19 31.99
C GLY A 9 -9.28 -1.42 30.83
N ASP A 10 -8.80 -2.66 30.66
CA ASP A 10 -7.77 -2.97 29.66
C ASP A 10 -8.35 -3.21 28.26
N ALA A 11 -9.54 -3.80 28.16
CA ALA A 11 -10.20 -4.05 26.87
C ALA A 11 -10.45 -2.75 26.06
N MET A 12 -10.76 -1.64 26.73
CA MET A 12 -10.98 -0.34 26.06
C MET A 12 -9.70 0.30 25.51
N LYS A 13 -8.53 -0.01 26.09
CA LYS A 13 -7.24 0.50 25.57
C LYS A 13 -6.87 -0.23 24.27
N TYR A 14 -7.01 -1.56 24.25
CA TYR A 14 -6.76 -2.35 23.05
C TYR A 14 -7.70 -2.00 21.90
N LEU A 15 -8.98 -1.73 22.18
CA LEU A 15 -9.95 -1.29 21.17
C LEU A 15 -9.58 0.04 20.50
N ARG A 16 -8.98 0.98 21.25
CA ARG A 16 -8.53 2.26 20.68
C ARG A 16 -7.32 2.10 19.76
N TYR A 17 -6.36 1.26 20.11
CA TYR A 17 -5.21 0.96 19.25
C TYR A 17 -5.61 0.16 18.01
N LEU A 18 -6.56 -0.78 18.14
CA LEU A 18 -7.10 -1.54 17.00
C LEU A 18 -7.84 -0.62 16.01
N ALA A 19 -8.60 0.36 16.50
CA ALA A 19 -9.31 1.31 15.67
C ALA A 19 -8.36 2.22 14.85
N ILE A 20 -7.22 2.61 15.42
CA ILE A 20 -6.20 3.41 14.72
C ILE A 20 -5.47 2.55 13.67
N ALA A 21 -5.15 1.29 14.00
CA ALA A 21 -4.52 0.37 13.05
C ALA A 21 -5.42 0.04 11.84
N CYS A 22 -6.73 -0.11 12.05
CA CYS A 22 -7.70 -0.30 10.96
C CYS A 22 -7.87 0.96 10.09
N ALA A 23 -7.76 2.16 10.64
CA ALA A 23 -7.90 3.40 9.87
C ALA A 23 -6.73 3.61 8.88
N VAL A 24 -5.51 3.23 9.26
CA VAL A 24 -4.33 3.33 8.38
C VAL A 24 -4.35 2.28 7.27
N ALA A 25 -4.91 1.09 7.52
CA ALA A 25 -5.03 0.04 6.52
C ALA A 25 -6.10 0.32 5.45
N ALA A 26 -7.11 1.14 5.75
CA ALA A 26 -8.24 1.39 4.84
C ALA A 26 -7.97 2.44 3.74
N SER A 27 -6.93 3.28 3.89
CA SER A 27 -6.65 4.37 2.94
C SER A 27 -5.53 4.08 1.94
N GLY A 28 -4.83 2.96 2.06
CA GLY A 28 -3.51 2.79 1.41
C GLY A 28 -3.44 2.09 0.06
N THR A 29 -4.39 1.25 -0.33
CA THR A 29 -4.13 0.24 -1.40
C THR A 29 -4.97 0.37 -2.68
N GLY A 30 -5.79 1.42 -2.84
CA GLY A 30 -6.79 1.45 -3.91
C GLY A 30 -6.38 2.03 -5.27
N SER A 31 -5.41 2.94 -5.35
CA SER A 31 -5.55 3.99 -6.38
C SER A 31 -4.66 3.89 -7.61
N ALA A 32 -3.61 3.07 -7.60
CA ALA A 32 -2.66 3.06 -8.71
C ALA A 32 -3.19 2.25 -9.91
N LEU A 33 -3.72 1.04 -9.66
CA LEU A 33 -4.29 0.18 -10.71
C LEU A 33 -5.63 0.70 -11.25
N ALA A 34 -6.44 1.33 -10.39
CA ALA A 34 -7.76 1.84 -10.77
C ALA A 34 -7.68 2.93 -11.87
N ASN A 35 -6.54 3.60 -12.02
CA ASN A 35 -6.36 4.70 -12.97
C ASN A 35 -5.93 4.25 -14.37
N CYS A 36 -5.46 3.01 -14.54
CA CYS A 36 -5.03 2.51 -15.86
C CYS A 36 -6.18 1.96 -16.72
N GLY A 37 -7.39 1.86 -16.16
CA GLY A 37 -8.56 1.30 -16.86
C GLY A 37 -8.45 -0.20 -17.07
N ALA A 38 -9.22 -0.72 -18.03
CA ALA A 38 -9.19 -2.13 -18.40
C ALA A 38 -8.11 -2.41 -19.47
N ALA A 39 -7.60 -3.65 -19.46
CA ALA A 39 -6.69 -4.10 -20.50
C ALA A 39 -7.35 -3.97 -21.90
N PRO A 40 -6.63 -3.47 -22.92
CA PRO A 40 -7.16 -3.40 -24.28
C PRO A 40 -7.58 -4.78 -24.79
N GLU A 41 -8.69 -4.84 -25.54
CA GLU A 41 -9.14 -6.08 -26.16
C GLU A 41 -8.47 -6.30 -27.52
N PRO A 42 -8.03 -7.53 -27.84
CA PRO A 42 -7.39 -7.84 -29.11
C PRO A 42 -8.38 -7.71 -30.28
N PRO A 43 -7.95 -7.18 -31.44
CA PRO A 43 -8.81 -7.08 -32.61
C PRO A 43 -9.06 -8.46 -33.23
N LYS A 44 -10.21 -8.63 -33.88
CA LYS A 44 -10.49 -9.83 -34.66
C LYS A 44 -9.70 -9.81 -35.95
N LEU A 45 -8.91 -10.84 -36.19
CA LEU A 45 -8.13 -11.00 -37.41
C LEU A 45 -8.91 -11.85 -38.44
N PRO A 46 -8.99 -11.41 -39.70
CA PRO A 46 -9.58 -12.20 -40.77
C PRO A 46 -8.63 -13.33 -41.20
N ASN A 47 -9.16 -14.34 -41.89
CA ASN A 47 -8.36 -15.47 -42.37
C ASN A 47 -7.46 -15.03 -43.54
N GLY A 48 -6.14 -14.99 -43.32
CA GLY A 48 -5.17 -14.57 -44.34
C GLY A 48 -5.11 -15.42 -45.60
N ALA A 49 -5.69 -16.63 -45.60
CA ALA A 49 -5.77 -17.48 -46.79
C ALA A 49 -6.94 -17.12 -47.73
N SER A 50 -7.97 -16.43 -47.21
CA SER A 50 -9.22 -16.19 -47.94
C SER A 50 -9.73 -14.75 -47.88
N ALA A 51 -9.17 -13.92 -47.02
CA ALA A 51 -9.58 -12.53 -46.84
C ALA A 51 -9.07 -11.65 -47.99
N PRO A 52 -9.90 -10.72 -48.48
CA PRO A 52 -9.48 -9.80 -49.52
C PRO A 52 -8.47 -8.77 -48.97
N PRO A 53 -7.63 -8.16 -49.84
CA PRO A 53 -6.51 -7.31 -49.41
C PRO A 53 -6.92 -6.12 -48.53
N GLU A 54 -8.09 -5.53 -48.76
CA GLU A 54 -8.59 -4.42 -47.96
C GLU A 54 -8.97 -4.83 -46.54
N GLU A 55 -9.50 -6.04 -46.33
CA GLU A 55 -9.79 -6.57 -45.00
C GLU A 55 -8.50 -6.88 -44.24
N MET A 56 -7.51 -7.46 -44.92
CA MET A 56 -6.18 -7.70 -44.36
C MET A 56 -5.50 -6.39 -43.94
N ARG A 57 -5.63 -5.32 -44.74
CA ARG A 57 -5.09 -4.00 -44.40
C ARG A 57 -5.77 -3.41 -43.16
N LYS A 58 -7.12 -3.45 -43.10
CA LYS A 58 -7.86 -3.00 -41.91
C LYS A 58 -7.46 -3.76 -40.66
N ALA A 59 -7.24 -5.07 -40.78
CA ALA A 59 -6.79 -5.90 -39.67
C ALA A 59 -5.38 -5.52 -39.20
N LEU A 60 -4.47 -5.20 -40.12
CA LEU A 60 -3.14 -4.72 -39.81
C LEU A 60 -3.18 -3.36 -39.08
N ASP A 61 -4.00 -2.42 -39.57
CA ASP A 61 -4.18 -1.11 -38.93
C ASP A 61 -4.78 -1.26 -37.51
N ALA A 62 -5.74 -2.18 -37.34
CA ALA A 62 -6.33 -2.49 -36.04
C ALA A 62 -5.31 -3.14 -35.09
N ALA A 63 -4.47 -4.05 -35.57
CA ALA A 63 -3.39 -4.66 -34.79
C ALA A 63 -2.31 -3.64 -34.38
N GLY A 64 -1.98 -2.70 -35.27
CA GLY A 64 -1.09 -1.57 -34.97
C GLY A 64 -1.67 -0.69 -33.86
N THR A 65 -2.94 -0.32 -33.97
CA THR A 65 -3.67 0.46 -32.95
C THR A 65 -3.70 -0.29 -31.61
N PHE A 66 -4.00 -1.59 -31.64
CA PHE A 66 -4.00 -2.44 -30.45
C PHE A 66 -2.62 -2.50 -29.78
N SER A 67 -1.55 -2.63 -30.56
CA SER A 67 -0.18 -2.65 -30.04
C SER A 67 0.18 -1.35 -29.30
N ILE A 68 -0.24 -0.21 -29.85
CA ILE A 68 -0.08 1.10 -29.18
C ILE A 68 -0.90 1.14 -27.88
N ALA A 69 -2.15 0.68 -27.89
CA ALA A 69 -2.99 0.65 -26.71
C ALA A 69 -2.39 -0.23 -25.60
N VAL A 70 -1.88 -1.42 -25.96
CA VAL A 70 -1.20 -2.33 -25.01
C VAL A 70 0.05 -1.69 -24.43
N LYS A 71 0.87 -1.01 -25.26
CA LYS A 71 2.05 -0.29 -24.79
C LYS A 71 1.67 0.79 -23.76
N ASN A 72 0.68 1.63 -24.09
CA ASN A 72 0.24 2.70 -23.19
C ASN A 72 -0.31 2.15 -21.87
N TYR A 73 -1.07 1.05 -21.94
CA TYR A 73 -1.57 0.37 -20.75
C TYR A 73 -0.43 -0.19 -19.88
N ALA A 74 0.57 -0.82 -20.50
CA ALA A 74 1.75 -1.32 -19.79
C ALA A 74 2.58 -0.19 -19.15
N ASP A 75 2.80 0.91 -19.89
CA ASP A 75 3.51 2.09 -19.37
C ASP A 75 2.77 2.70 -18.17
N CYS A 76 1.43 2.73 -18.19
CA CYS A 76 0.62 3.13 -17.05
C CYS A 76 0.81 2.21 -15.84
N LEU A 77 0.77 0.88 -16.04
CA LEU A 77 0.97 -0.09 -14.98
C LEU A 77 2.35 0.02 -14.32
N ILE A 78 3.39 0.30 -15.12
CA ILE A 78 4.75 0.52 -14.62
C ILE A 78 4.78 1.78 -13.73
N GLY A 79 4.22 2.89 -14.20
CA GLY A 79 4.15 4.12 -13.40
C GLY A 79 3.34 3.96 -12.11
N ALA A 80 2.24 3.20 -12.17
CA ALA A 80 1.44 2.85 -11.01
C ALA A 80 2.22 2.02 -9.98
N ALA A 81 3.01 1.05 -10.43
CA ALA A 81 3.85 0.23 -9.57
C ALA A 81 4.95 1.08 -8.90
N GLN A 82 5.63 1.94 -9.68
CA GLN A 82 6.66 2.84 -9.16
C GLN A 82 6.11 3.78 -8.09
N ALA A 83 4.96 4.41 -8.33
CA ALA A 83 4.33 5.29 -7.34
C ALA A 83 3.94 4.54 -6.05
N ALA A 84 3.55 3.27 -6.16
CA ALA A 84 3.25 2.44 -4.99
C ALA A 84 4.52 2.07 -4.21
N GLU A 85 5.64 1.81 -4.89
CA GLU A 85 6.94 1.59 -4.26
C GLU A 85 7.45 2.85 -3.56
N ASP A 86 7.35 4.01 -4.20
CA ASP A 86 7.75 5.29 -3.62
C ASP A 86 6.95 5.62 -2.34
N GLU A 87 5.63 5.41 -2.37
CA GLU A 87 4.80 5.64 -1.18
C GLU A 87 5.09 4.62 -0.08
N ARG A 88 5.35 3.35 -0.43
CA ARG A 88 5.80 2.35 0.55
C ARG A 88 7.07 2.82 1.24
N ASP A 89 8.07 3.25 0.48
CA ASP A 89 9.37 3.65 1.03
C ASP A 89 9.23 4.90 1.92
N ARG A 90 8.40 5.87 1.51
CA ARG A 90 8.04 7.03 2.34
C ARG A 90 7.40 6.62 3.66
N LEU A 91 6.48 5.66 3.63
CA LEU A 91 5.80 5.16 4.84
C LEU A 91 6.76 4.40 5.76
N VAL A 92 7.68 3.61 5.19
CA VAL A 92 8.72 2.90 5.95
C VAL A 92 9.66 3.91 6.64
N GLU A 93 10.10 4.94 5.93
CA GLU A 93 10.95 5.99 6.51
C GLU A 93 10.23 6.72 7.65
N ALA A 94 8.97 7.10 7.45
CA ALA A 94 8.16 7.74 8.48
C ALA A 94 7.98 6.82 9.72
N ALA A 95 7.73 5.53 9.51
CA ALA A 95 7.62 4.56 10.60
C ALA A 95 8.95 4.42 11.36
N GLN A 96 10.08 4.38 10.66
CA GLN A 96 11.40 4.29 11.28
C GLN A 96 11.69 5.52 12.16
N ALA A 97 11.41 6.73 11.66
CA ALA A 97 11.60 7.96 12.42
C ALA A 97 10.79 7.95 13.74
N VAL A 98 9.53 7.51 13.70
CA VAL A 98 8.69 7.38 14.90
C VAL A 98 9.25 6.34 15.87
N MET A 99 9.78 5.23 15.37
CA MET A 99 10.42 4.20 16.20
C MET A 99 11.69 4.73 16.88
N ASP A 100 12.49 5.51 16.18
CA ASP A 100 13.70 6.13 16.73
C ASP A 100 13.36 7.14 17.84
N GLU A 101 12.36 8.01 17.61
CA GLU A 101 11.86 8.93 18.64
C GLU A 101 11.36 8.19 19.89
N ARG A 102 10.59 7.11 19.69
CA ARG A 102 10.09 6.26 20.76
C ARG A 102 11.24 5.61 21.53
N ASN A 103 12.26 5.09 20.84
CA ASN A 103 13.41 4.47 21.48
C ASN A 103 14.20 5.50 22.31
N ALA A 104 14.41 6.71 21.79
CA ALA A 104 15.07 7.79 22.54
C ALA A 104 14.27 8.20 23.80
N LEU A 105 12.94 8.18 23.74
CA LEU A 105 12.09 8.39 24.92
C LEU A 105 12.26 7.28 25.97
N VAL A 106 12.29 6.02 25.52
CA VAL A 106 12.47 4.86 26.39
C VAL A 106 13.86 4.89 27.06
N GLU A 107 14.90 5.26 26.33
CA GLU A 107 16.25 5.43 26.89
C GLU A 107 16.28 6.48 28.00
N ARG A 108 15.71 7.67 27.75
CA ARG A 108 15.60 8.72 28.77
C ARG A 108 14.83 8.25 30.01
N TRP A 109 13.70 7.59 29.79
CA TRP A 109 12.89 7.03 30.87
C TRP A 109 13.70 6.03 31.72
N ASN A 110 14.44 5.13 31.07
CA ASN A 110 15.26 4.14 31.77
C ASN A 110 16.38 4.80 32.58
N THR A 111 17.07 5.79 32.02
CA THR A 111 18.08 6.56 32.76
C THR A 111 17.50 7.28 33.98
N GLU A 112 16.33 7.91 33.84
CA GLU A 112 15.65 8.56 34.96
C GLU A 112 15.23 7.55 36.03
N ALA A 113 14.68 6.40 35.63
CA ALA A 113 14.29 5.33 36.53
C ALA A 113 15.49 4.76 37.32
N GLU A 114 16.62 4.52 36.65
CA GLU A 114 17.87 4.10 37.30
C GLU A 114 18.34 5.13 38.34
N SER A 115 18.32 6.42 37.99
CA SER A 115 18.70 7.49 38.93
C SER A 115 17.78 7.57 40.16
N PHE A 116 16.48 7.30 39.97
CA PHE A 116 15.51 7.25 41.06
C PHE A 116 15.78 6.06 41.98
N MET A 117 16.01 4.88 41.41
CA MET A 117 16.33 3.68 42.18
C MET A 117 17.62 3.82 42.97
N ALA A 118 18.65 4.45 42.41
CA ALA A 118 19.90 4.72 43.11
C ALA A 118 19.68 5.59 44.37
N ARG A 119 18.86 6.64 44.27
CA ARG A 119 18.52 7.51 45.41
C ARG A 119 17.71 6.81 46.51
N LEU A 120 17.03 5.71 46.22
CA LEU A 120 16.30 4.93 47.22
C LEU A 120 17.19 3.90 47.93
N ALA A 121 18.37 3.60 47.37
CA ALA A 121 19.31 2.65 47.94
C ALA A 121 20.33 3.29 48.90
N ASP A 122 20.44 4.63 48.88
CA ASP A 122 21.16 5.47 49.86
C ASP A 122 20.26 5.83 51.06
#